data_AF-A0A924AQE6-F1
#
_entry.id   AF-A0A924AQE6-F1
#
_cell.length_a   1.000
_cell.length_b   1.000
_cell.length_c   1.000
_cell.angle_alpha   90.00
_cell.angle_beta   90.00
_cell.angle_gamma   90.00
#
_symmetry.space_group_name_H-M   'P 1'
#
loop_
_entity.id
_entity.type
_entity.pdbx_description
1 polymer ?
#
loop_
_entity_poly.entity_id
_entity_poly.type
_entity_poly.pdbx_seq_one_letter_code
_entity_poly.pdbx_strand_id
1 'polypeptide(L)'
;MKTRILLCVAFVSSMLVFSCGEKKTLLTVKDTTATEAVSSDPLSSWNEGPLKQSIIDYVTKVSKEGSPDFIPVADRVATFDNDGTLWAEQPVIQGLFGFYMAGKMMKANPALAKNNPFKAIASHDTAYLHHMDMKSLVELVILTHKGMTEETFDADSKEF
;
A
#
# COMPACT_ATOMS: atom_id res chain seq x y z
N MET A 1 -32.32 26.73 52.09
CA MET A 1 -31.97 25.87 53.25
C MET A 1 -33.02 24.76 53.36
N LYS A 2 -32.59 23.49 53.36
CA LYS A 2 -33.31 22.30 53.87
C LYS A 2 -34.20 21.39 52.98
N THR A 3 -34.23 21.51 51.64
CA THR A 3 -34.98 20.49 50.85
C THR A 3 -34.40 20.06 49.50
N ARG A 4 -33.12 20.37 49.23
CA ARG A 4 -32.40 19.91 48.02
C ARG A 4 -31.04 19.24 48.30
N ILE A 5 -30.79 18.85 49.56
CA ILE A 5 -29.53 18.22 50.02
C ILE A 5 -29.78 16.77 50.52
N LEU A 6 -30.96 16.19 50.25
CA LEU A 6 -31.31 14.83 50.68
C LEU A 6 -31.36 13.81 49.52
N LEU A 7 -30.78 14.15 48.37
CA LEU A 7 -30.69 13.23 47.21
C LEU A 7 -29.25 12.83 46.87
N CYS A 8 -28.24 13.24 47.65
CA CYS A 8 -26.82 12.95 47.40
C CYS A 8 -26.15 12.02 48.43
N VAL A 9 -26.89 11.41 49.37
CA VAL A 9 -26.27 10.58 50.44
C VAL A 9 -26.73 9.11 50.42
N ALA A 10 -27.62 8.71 49.51
CA ALA A 10 -28.16 7.34 49.48
C ALA A 10 -27.65 6.44 48.33
N PHE A 11 -26.67 6.89 47.53
CA PHE A 11 -26.15 6.08 46.41
C PHE A 11 -24.63 5.78 46.49
N VAL A 12 -23.96 6.20 47.55
CA VAL A 12 -22.52 5.96 47.76
C VAL A 12 -22.32 5.18 49.07
N SER A 13 -22.94 4.00 49.19
CA SER A 13 -22.66 3.08 50.31
C SER A 13 -23.09 1.63 50.04
N SER A 14 -22.86 1.10 48.84
CA SER A 14 -23.12 -0.33 48.56
C SER A 14 -22.29 -0.95 47.42
N MET A 15 -21.07 -0.47 47.17
CA MET A 15 -20.12 -1.19 46.30
C MET A 15 -18.70 -1.15 46.86
N LEU A 16 -18.53 -1.74 48.05
CA LEU A 16 -17.22 -1.95 48.67
C LEU A 16 -17.11 -3.35 49.30
N VAL A 17 -17.65 -4.41 48.67
CA VAL A 17 -17.26 -5.78 49.05
C VAL A 17 -17.45 -6.74 47.87
N PHE A 18 -16.47 -6.83 46.96
CA PHE A 18 -16.15 -8.07 46.26
C PHE A 18 -14.66 -8.06 45.95
N SER A 19 -13.88 -8.32 47.00
CA SER A 19 -12.46 -8.64 46.92
C SER A 19 -12.30 -9.93 46.11
N CYS A 20 -11.58 -9.81 44.99
CA CYS A 20 -11.31 -10.88 44.05
C CYS A 20 -10.37 -11.91 44.71
N GLY A 21 -10.85 -13.14 44.92
CA GLY A 21 -10.00 -14.26 45.30
C GLY A 21 -9.30 -14.81 44.06
N GLU A 22 -7.97 -14.72 43.99
CA GLU A 22 -7.18 -15.39 42.96
C GLU A 22 -7.27 -16.92 43.11
N LYS A 23 -7.94 -17.57 42.17
CA LYS A 23 -7.71 -18.99 41.89
C LYS A 23 -6.77 -19.07 40.68
N LYS A 24 -5.52 -19.49 40.92
CA LYS A 24 -4.60 -19.89 39.85
C LYS A 24 -5.13 -21.15 39.16
N THR A 25 -5.94 -20.95 38.14
CA THR A 25 -6.25 -21.99 37.16
C THR A 25 -5.06 -22.08 36.22
N LEU A 26 -4.32 -23.19 36.31
CA LEU A 26 -3.34 -23.58 35.30
C LEU A 26 -4.10 -23.78 33.97
N LEU A 27 -3.95 -22.81 33.06
CA LEU A 27 -4.39 -22.97 31.68
C LEU A 27 -3.33 -23.80 30.97
N THR A 28 -3.66 -25.06 30.71
CA THR A 28 -2.96 -25.87 29.71
C THR A 28 -3.09 -25.16 28.37
N VAL A 29 -2.01 -24.58 27.88
CA VAL A 29 -1.95 -24.03 26.52
C VAL A 29 -2.09 -25.21 25.56
N LYS A 30 -3.31 -25.40 25.05
CA LYS A 30 -3.53 -26.28 23.91
C LYS A 30 -2.94 -25.56 22.72
N ASP A 31 -1.77 -26.02 22.28
CA ASP A 31 -1.09 -25.53 21.08
C ASP A 31 -2.03 -25.77 19.91
N THR A 32 -2.87 -24.77 19.64
CA THR A 32 -3.76 -24.77 18.49
C THR A 32 -2.93 -24.09 17.42
N THR A 33 -2.19 -24.88 16.67
CA THR A 33 -1.73 -24.47 15.35
C THR A 33 -2.94 -23.94 14.62
N ALA A 34 -3.01 -22.62 14.46
CA ALA A 34 -3.99 -21.98 13.61
C ALA A 34 -3.68 -22.43 12.19
N THR A 35 -4.36 -23.48 11.74
CA THR A 35 -4.47 -23.77 10.32
C THR A 35 -5.32 -22.63 9.75
N GLU A 36 -4.68 -21.60 9.21
CA GLU A 36 -5.36 -20.69 8.31
C GLU A 36 -5.79 -21.52 7.08
N ALA A 37 -7.06 -21.93 7.06
CA ALA A 37 -7.68 -22.45 5.86
C ALA A 37 -7.90 -21.28 4.90
N VAL A 38 -6.88 -20.92 4.13
CA VAL A 38 -7.06 -20.03 2.98
C VAL A 38 -7.55 -20.86 1.80
N SER A 39 -8.83 -20.71 1.47
CA SER A 39 -9.31 -20.40 0.11
C SER A 39 -10.81 -20.69 0.00
N SER A 40 -11.67 -19.73 0.35
CA SER A 40 -13.08 -19.81 -0.02
C SER A 40 -13.36 -19.30 -1.44
N ASP A 41 -12.40 -18.60 -2.07
CA ASP A 41 -12.43 -18.16 -3.47
C ASP A 41 -11.02 -17.67 -3.86
N PRO A 42 -10.36 -18.24 -4.89
CA PRO A 42 -9.00 -17.85 -5.27
C PRO A 42 -8.89 -16.44 -5.86
N LEU A 43 -10.00 -15.83 -6.29
CA LEU A 43 -10.04 -14.49 -6.92
C LEU A 43 -11.18 -13.65 -6.31
N SER A 44 -11.16 -13.49 -4.98
CA SER A 44 -12.24 -12.84 -4.21
C SER A 44 -12.48 -11.35 -4.52
N SER A 45 -11.51 -10.65 -5.09
CA SER A 45 -11.67 -9.26 -5.56
C SER A 45 -12.16 -9.15 -7.00
N TRP A 46 -12.40 -10.27 -7.70
CA TRP A 46 -12.91 -10.30 -9.06
C TRP A 46 -14.41 -10.50 -9.07
N ASN A 47 -15.12 -9.69 -9.87
CA ASN A 47 -16.53 -9.91 -10.14
C ASN A 47 -16.75 -11.30 -10.76
N GLU A 48 -17.85 -11.95 -10.37
CA GLU A 48 -18.29 -13.18 -11.02
C GLU A 48 -18.57 -12.95 -12.50
N GLY A 49 -18.12 -13.87 -13.35
CA GLY A 49 -18.36 -13.80 -14.78
C GLY A 49 -17.31 -14.51 -15.64
N PRO A 50 -17.45 -14.41 -16.98
CA PRO A 50 -16.63 -15.16 -17.93
C PRO A 50 -15.13 -14.90 -17.80
N LEU A 51 -14.73 -13.69 -17.38
CA LEU A 51 -13.32 -13.33 -17.24
C LEU A 51 -12.65 -14.02 -16.03
N LYS A 52 -13.29 -13.98 -14.86
CA LYS A 52 -12.80 -14.70 -13.68
C LYS A 52 -12.71 -16.21 -13.95
N GLN A 53 -13.76 -16.75 -14.58
CA GLN A 53 -13.82 -18.16 -14.93
C GLN A 53 -12.72 -18.55 -15.92
N SER A 54 -12.47 -17.76 -16.96
CA SER A 54 -11.45 -18.08 -17.96
C SER A 54 -10.03 -18.08 -17.37
N ILE A 55 -9.72 -17.19 -16.43
CA ILE A 55 -8.44 -17.18 -15.71
C ILE A 55 -8.29 -18.47 -14.90
N ILE A 56 -9.29 -18.83 -14.10
CA ILE A 56 -9.27 -20.03 -13.25
C ILE A 56 -9.16 -21.30 -14.12
N ASP A 57 -9.95 -21.39 -15.18
CA ASP A 57 -9.96 -22.53 -16.10
C ASP A 57 -8.61 -22.68 -16.78
N TYR A 58 -8.04 -21.58 -17.28
CA TYR A 58 -6.73 -21.61 -17.93
C TYR A 58 -5.65 -22.08 -16.96
N VAL A 59 -5.56 -21.47 -15.77
CA VAL A 59 -4.57 -21.85 -14.74
C VAL A 59 -4.75 -23.32 -14.34
N THR A 60 -5.98 -23.78 -14.12
CA THR A 60 -6.28 -25.18 -13.78
C THR A 60 -5.84 -26.13 -14.89
N LYS A 61 -6.19 -25.79 -16.13
CA LYS A 61 -5.91 -26.58 -17.33
C LYS A 61 -4.41 -26.76 -17.57
N VAL A 62 -3.62 -25.70 -17.41
CA VAL A 62 -2.16 -25.74 -17.64
C VAL A 62 -1.35 -26.23 -16.44
N SER A 63 -1.94 -26.27 -15.25
CA SER A 63 -1.25 -26.71 -14.03
C SER A 63 -1.57 -28.14 -13.59
N LYS A 64 -2.68 -28.73 -14.07
CA LYS A 64 -3.12 -30.08 -13.71
C LYS A 64 -2.26 -31.17 -14.38
N GLU A 65 -1.57 -31.97 -13.58
CA GLU A 65 -0.83 -33.14 -14.08
C GLU A 65 -1.73 -34.09 -14.88
N GLY A 66 -1.22 -34.59 -16.00
CA GLY A 66 -1.97 -35.42 -16.94
C GLY A 66 -2.97 -34.68 -17.83
N SER A 67 -3.12 -33.36 -17.67
CA SER A 67 -3.82 -32.52 -18.65
C SER A 67 -3.08 -32.54 -19.99
N PRO A 68 -3.78 -32.63 -21.14
CA PRO A 68 -3.14 -32.52 -22.46
C PRO A 68 -2.48 -31.15 -22.71
N ASP A 69 -2.83 -30.14 -21.91
CA ASP A 69 -2.29 -28.79 -21.99
C ASP A 69 -1.38 -28.44 -20.80
N PHE A 70 -0.93 -29.46 -20.04
CA PHE A 70 -0.03 -29.25 -18.91
C PHE A 70 1.26 -28.56 -19.35
N ILE A 71 1.59 -27.46 -18.67
CA ILE A 71 2.85 -26.73 -18.83
C ILE A 71 3.76 -27.09 -17.66
N PRO A 72 5.02 -27.55 -17.89
CA PRO A 72 6.00 -27.78 -16.84
C PRO A 72 6.18 -26.55 -15.96
N VAL A 73 6.42 -26.72 -14.66
CA VAL A 73 6.50 -25.59 -13.70
C VAL A 73 7.49 -24.51 -14.14
N ALA A 74 8.64 -24.93 -14.70
CA ALA A 74 9.69 -24.01 -15.16
C ALA A 74 9.25 -23.10 -16.33
N ASP A 75 8.23 -23.50 -17.08
CA ASP A 75 7.76 -22.79 -18.28
C ASP A 75 6.51 -21.94 -18.02
N ARG A 76 6.00 -21.91 -16.77
CA ARG A 76 4.81 -21.14 -16.39
C ARG A 76 5.15 -19.67 -16.14
N VAL A 77 5.46 -18.95 -17.21
CA VAL A 77 5.80 -17.52 -17.17
C VAL A 77 4.58 -16.68 -17.61
N ALA A 78 4.17 -15.74 -16.76
CA ALA A 78 3.17 -14.73 -17.09
C ALA A 78 3.79 -13.33 -16.99
N THR A 79 3.54 -12.49 -17.99
CA THR A 79 4.03 -11.10 -18.04
C THR A 79 2.87 -10.14 -17.82
N PHE A 80 3.07 -9.16 -16.95
CA PHE A 80 2.12 -8.09 -16.71
C PHE A 80 2.77 -6.77 -17.09
N ASP A 81 2.02 -5.90 -17.75
CA ASP A 81 2.38 -4.50 -17.80
C ASP A 81 2.26 -3.89 -16.38
N ASN A 82 2.92 -2.77 -16.12
CA ASN A 82 2.89 -2.11 -14.82
C ASN A 82 1.82 -1.00 -14.80
N ASP A 83 2.04 0.06 -15.57
CA ASP A 83 1.20 1.26 -15.65
C ASP A 83 -0.19 0.93 -16.23
N GLY A 84 -1.25 1.31 -15.51
CA GLY A 84 -2.64 1.05 -15.94
C GLY A 84 -3.08 -0.41 -15.81
N THR A 85 -2.17 -1.32 -15.43
CA THR A 85 -2.46 -2.75 -15.24
C THR A 85 -2.32 -3.17 -13.78
N LEU A 86 -1.14 -2.97 -13.16
CA LEU A 86 -0.88 -3.30 -11.75
C LEU A 86 -1.12 -2.13 -10.82
N TRP A 87 -0.99 -0.90 -11.32
CA TRP A 87 -1.26 0.33 -10.58
C TRP A 87 -1.83 1.43 -11.50
N ALA A 88 -2.31 2.51 -10.89
CA ALA A 88 -2.91 3.63 -11.62
C ALA A 88 -1.85 4.37 -12.45
N GLU A 89 -2.18 4.64 -13.73
CA GLU A 89 -1.37 5.50 -14.61
C GLU A 89 -1.87 6.94 -14.69
N GLN A 90 -3.07 7.24 -14.15
CA GLN A 90 -3.69 8.56 -14.19
C GLN A 90 -4.15 9.03 -12.81
N PRO A 91 -3.98 10.34 -12.48
CA PRO A 91 -3.10 11.31 -13.16
C PRO A 91 -1.63 10.88 -13.01
N VAL A 92 -0.69 11.39 -13.84
CA VAL A 92 0.75 10.97 -13.86
C VAL A 92 1.31 10.59 -12.48
N ILE A 93 1.35 9.28 -12.17
CA ILE A 93 1.82 8.74 -10.88
C ILE A 93 3.33 8.42 -10.97
N GLN A 94 3.81 8.01 -12.15
CA GLN A 94 5.19 7.52 -12.33
C GLN A 94 6.24 8.62 -12.08
N GLY A 95 5.88 9.88 -12.33
CA GLY A 95 6.76 11.04 -12.13
C GLY A 95 6.81 11.56 -10.69
N LEU A 96 5.94 11.09 -9.79
CA LEU A 96 5.80 11.67 -8.45
C LEU A 96 7.08 11.57 -7.62
N PHE A 97 7.80 10.46 -7.71
CA PHE A 97 9.09 10.31 -7.05
C PHE A 97 10.12 11.32 -7.60
N GLY A 98 10.13 11.54 -8.92
CA GLY A 98 10.95 12.59 -9.54
C GLY A 98 10.63 13.99 -9.02
N PHE A 99 9.34 14.31 -8.79
CA PHE A 99 8.94 15.58 -8.18
C PHE A 99 9.33 15.70 -6.70
N TYR A 100 9.23 14.60 -5.95
CA TYR A 100 9.70 14.53 -4.57
C TYR A 100 11.21 14.84 -4.48
N MET A 101 12.01 14.20 -5.34
CA MET A 101 13.45 14.44 -5.43
C MET A 101 13.78 15.87 -5.87
N ALA A 102 13.05 16.42 -6.85
CA ALA A 102 13.17 17.83 -7.24
C ALA A 102 12.91 18.78 -6.05
N GLY A 103 11.97 18.44 -5.17
CA GLY A 103 11.71 19.13 -3.91
C GLY A 103 12.91 19.11 -2.96
N LYS A 104 13.56 17.96 -2.76
CA LYS A 104 14.80 17.85 -1.95
C LYS A 104 15.92 18.71 -2.54
N MET A 105 16.11 18.68 -3.86
CA MET A 105 17.11 19.52 -4.54
C MET A 105 16.85 21.02 -4.36
N MET A 106 15.59 21.47 -4.46
CA MET A 106 15.24 22.88 -4.24
C MET A 106 15.42 23.32 -2.79
N LYS A 107 15.18 22.43 -1.81
CA LYS A 107 15.50 22.71 -0.40
C LYS A 107 17.00 22.93 -0.20
N ALA A 108 17.85 22.13 -0.85
CA ALA A 108 19.30 22.26 -0.79
C ALA A 108 19.82 23.46 -1.63
N ASN A 109 19.18 23.76 -2.75
CA ASN A 109 19.53 24.87 -3.65
C ASN A 109 18.28 25.61 -4.15
N PRO A 110 17.81 26.63 -3.40
CA PRO A 110 16.58 27.37 -3.75
C PRO A 110 16.64 28.10 -5.11
N ALA A 111 17.83 28.34 -5.67
CA ALA A 111 17.96 28.99 -6.98
C ALA A 111 17.38 28.15 -8.12
N LEU A 112 17.27 26.83 -7.95
CA LEU A 112 16.68 25.92 -8.95
C LEU A 112 15.22 26.29 -9.26
N ALA A 113 14.45 26.76 -8.27
CA ALA A 113 13.03 27.11 -8.42
C ALA A 113 12.77 28.30 -9.38
N LYS A 114 13.82 28.95 -9.90
CA LYS A 114 13.69 30.07 -10.87
C LYS A 114 13.49 29.60 -12.31
N ASN A 115 13.88 28.37 -12.64
CA ASN A 115 13.84 27.84 -14.00
C ASN A 115 12.98 26.58 -14.10
N ASN A 116 12.43 26.32 -15.29
CA ASN A 116 11.75 25.05 -15.56
C ASN A 116 12.76 23.89 -15.62
N PRO A 117 12.37 22.66 -15.25
CA PRO A 117 11.04 22.26 -14.76
C PRO A 117 10.78 22.53 -13.26
N PHE A 118 11.81 22.87 -12.46
CA PHE A 118 11.69 23.09 -11.01
C PHE A 118 10.68 24.17 -10.62
N LYS A 119 10.62 25.26 -11.39
CA LYS A 119 9.63 26.33 -11.19
C LYS A 119 8.21 25.78 -11.26
N ALA A 120 7.89 25.02 -12.31
CA ALA A 120 6.56 24.44 -12.51
C ALA A 120 6.19 23.44 -11.39
N ILE A 121 7.16 22.64 -10.92
CA ILE A 121 6.98 21.74 -9.78
C ILE A 121 6.69 22.54 -8.50
N ALA A 122 7.49 23.57 -8.21
CA ALA A 122 7.34 24.40 -7.02
C ALA A 122 6.03 25.19 -6.98
N SER A 123 5.51 25.62 -8.14
CA SER A 123 4.25 26.34 -8.25
C SER A 123 3.03 25.45 -8.48
N HIS A 124 3.20 24.12 -8.50
CA HIS A 124 2.14 23.16 -8.85
C HIS A 124 1.45 23.49 -10.19
N ASP A 125 2.22 23.89 -11.20
CA ASP A 125 1.71 24.22 -12.55
C ASP A 125 1.33 22.93 -13.30
N THR A 126 0.12 22.43 -13.02
CA THR A 126 -0.40 21.20 -13.62
C THR A 126 -0.54 21.29 -15.14
N ALA A 127 -0.82 22.48 -15.68
CA ALA A 127 -0.87 22.68 -17.12
C ALA A 127 0.51 22.40 -17.75
N TYR A 128 1.58 22.96 -17.19
CA TYR A 128 2.93 22.64 -17.66
C TYR A 128 3.26 21.14 -17.50
N LEU A 129 2.98 20.58 -16.32
CA LEU A 129 3.36 19.21 -15.98
C LEU A 129 2.61 18.15 -16.82
N HIS A 130 1.34 18.38 -17.15
CA HIS A 130 0.55 17.49 -18.01
C HIS A 130 0.96 17.54 -19.49
N HIS A 131 1.58 18.64 -19.94
CA HIS A 131 2.05 18.78 -21.32
C HIS A 131 3.51 18.36 -21.52
N MET A 132 4.20 17.91 -20.45
CA MET A 132 5.53 17.33 -20.61
C MET A 132 5.44 16.04 -21.42
N ASP A 133 6.23 15.99 -22.50
CA ASP A 133 6.38 14.75 -23.26
C ASP A 133 7.26 13.74 -22.50
N MET A 134 7.26 12.49 -22.98
CA MET A 134 8.07 11.42 -22.37
C MET A 134 9.55 11.77 -22.30
N LYS A 135 10.07 12.54 -23.27
CA LYS A 135 11.45 12.99 -23.27
C LYS A 135 11.73 13.93 -22.08
N SER A 136 10.87 14.93 -21.88
CA SER A 136 11.00 15.90 -20.78
C SER A 136 10.87 15.22 -19.42
N LEU A 137 9.98 14.22 -19.30
CA LEU A 137 9.85 13.40 -18.10
C LEU A 137 11.12 12.59 -17.81
N VAL A 138 11.69 11.93 -18.83
CA VAL A 138 12.95 11.19 -18.68
C VAL A 138 14.11 12.12 -18.32
N GLU A 139 14.19 13.30 -18.95
CA GLU A 139 15.21 14.30 -18.62
C GLU A 139 15.08 14.79 -17.17
N LEU A 140 13.86 14.99 -16.67
CA LEU A 140 13.62 15.32 -15.27
C LEU A 140 14.11 14.19 -14.35
N VAL A 141 13.78 12.93 -14.65
CA VAL A 141 14.23 11.77 -13.87
C VAL A 141 15.76 11.69 -13.87
N ILE A 142 16.41 11.84 -15.02
CA ILE A 142 17.88 11.87 -15.08
C ILE A 142 18.42 13.00 -14.22
N LEU A 143 17.86 14.20 -14.35
CA LEU A 143 18.33 15.38 -13.62
C LEU A 143 18.23 15.22 -12.10
N THR A 144 17.15 14.60 -11.61
CA THR A 144 16.89 14.45 -10.18
C THR A 144 17.64 13.28 -9.53
N HIS A 145 18.16 12.34 -10.32
CA HIS A 145 18.85 11.14 -9.81
C HIS A 145 20.32 11.03 -10.24
N LYS A 146 20.82 11.94 -11.08
CA LYS A 146 22.20 11.89 -11.59
C LYS A 146 23.22 11.99 -10.44
N GLY A 147 24.18 11.07 -10.46
CA GLY A 147 25.29 11.04 -9.50
C GLY A 147 24.95 10.41 -8.16
N MET A 148 23.74 9.87 -8.00
CA MET A 148 23.35 9.09 -6.82
C MET A 148 23.84 7.65 -6.95
N THR A 149 24.12 7.04 -5.80
CA THR A 149 24.37 5.59 -5.71
C THR A 149 23.04 4.84 -5.73
N GLU A 150 23.09 3.54 -6.03
CA GLU A 150 21.91 2.67 -5.96
C GLU A 150 21.34 2.61 -4.54
N GLU A 151 22.22 2.57 -3.52
CA GLU A 151 21.82 2.55 -2.12
C GLU A 151 21.10 3.84 -1.70
N THR A 152 21.57 4.99 -2.20
CA THR A 152 20.89 6.28 -1.95
C THR A 152 19.55 6.32 -2.65
N PHE A 153 19.47 5.87 -3.90
CA PHE A 153 18.22 5.80 -4.66
C PHE A 153 17.18 4.92 -3.94
N ASP A 154 17.58 3.73 -3.49
CA ASP A 154 16.70 2.80 -2.77
C ASP A 154 16.22 3.38 -1.43
N ALA A 155 17.11 4.04 -0.68
CA ALA A 155 16.73 4.71 0.56
C ALA A 155 15.73 5.86 0.32
N ASP A 156 15.99 6.72 -0.66
CA ASP A 156 15.10 7.84 -1.01
C ASP A 156 13.74 7.34 -1.53
N SER A 157 13.72 6.26 -2.33
CA SER A 157 12.49 5.66 -2.85
C SER A 157 11.63 5.02 -1.77
N LYS A 158 12.23 4.57 -0.66
CA LYS A 158 11.51 4.03 0.50
C LYS A 158 11.04 5.12 1.46
N GLU A 159 11.70 6.28 1.45
CA GLU A 159 11.30 7.46 2.24
C GLU A 159 10.06 8.15 1.65
N PHE A 160 9.96 8.16 0.31
CA PHE A 160 8.80 8.66 -0.44
C PHE A 160 7.54 7.82 -0.20
#